data_AF-A0AAW6CWV8-F1
#
_entry.id   AF-A0AAW6CWV8-F1
#
_cell.length_a   1.000
_cell.length_b   1.000
_cell.length_c   1.000
_cell.angle_alpha   90.00
_cell.angle_beta   90.00
_cell.angle_gamma   90.00
#
_symmetry.space_group_name_H-M   'P 1'
#
loop_
_entity.id
_entity.type
_entity.pdbx_description
1 polymer ?
#
loop_
_entity_poly.entity_id
_entity_poly.type
_entity_poly.pdbx_seq_one_letter_code
_entity_poly.pdbx_strand_id
1 'polypeptide(L)'
;MQLFPDTKIILSIGGLHVTWYAVLILTGVLAAYFLAQNTMKKWGYSKTILEDYVIPMMALSIIGARLYYVIFEWDFYSAHPDQIIAIWNGGLAIYGGLIVGVLYSIYYFKRQRISALRMADCIMPGVMVAQAFGRWGNFMNQEAFGKVVPESYYALFPSFIKEQMYIQGAYREPTFLYESAGNILGFLFIYFIFRKRFYKRRGDCAFMYCIWYGVLRFLVEGLRTDSLMIGAFRVSQLVSLAIILLGVLGLTGILHKAFHWNHKPVILFDLDGTLQDSQYLVFETFKGVFRIRKPEHQLSQEELYSFFGPTLEETFLKYFKKEELDDVIALYQKINIKYHDTLLKPMPNAFETVSTLHEQGYKMAVVSNKRIGIVKMGLKAIHLEPYFDVVLGKEQLPEPKPSPSGLLEACNLLKVGHDDVIYVGDNVTDILCAKNMAAYSVGFSNDERQLEQQKQAHPCKQITDLRELIELCKEERAWSDNTIW
;
A
#
# COMPACT_ATOMS: atom_id res chain seq x y z
N MET A 1 -16.87 -41.67 -7.40
CA MET A 1 -16.61 -40.41 -6.66
C MET A 1 -17.11 -40.61 -5.24
N GLN A 2 -16.25 -40.47 -4.24
CA GLN A 2 -16.61 -40.63 -2.83
C GLN A 2 -16.24 -39.37 -2.07
N LEU A 3 -17.18 -38.84 -1.29
CA LEU A 3 -16.96 -37.71 -0.39
C LEU A 3 -16.63 -38.23 1.01
N PHE A 4 -15.66 -37.59 1.67
CA PHE A 4 -15.19 -37.91 3.03
C PHE A 4 -14.92 -39.41 3.26
N PRO A 5 -14.09 -40.07 2.43
CA PRO A 5 -13.76 -41.49 2.64
C PRO A 5 -13.08 -41.76 3.98
N ASP A 6 -12.33 -40.80 4.51
CA ASP A 6 -11.72 -40.85 5.85
C ASP A 6 -11.48 -39.43 6.41
N THR A 7 -10.80 -39.34 7.56
CA THR A 7 -10.51 -38.07 8.24
C THR A 7 -9.47 -37.20 7.54
N LYS A 8 -8.68 -37.74 6.60
CA LYS A 8 -7.63 -37.02 5.86
C LYS A 8 -8.10 -36.58 4.48
N ILE A 9 -8.92 -37.39 3.82
CA ILE A 9 -9.33 -37.22 2.43
C ILE A 9 -10.76 -36.63 2.39
N ILE A 10 -10.92 -35.52 1.67
CA ILE A 10 -12.24 -34.88 1.49
C ILE A 10 -12.98 -35.44 0.27
N LEU A 11 -12.25 -35.79 -0.78
CA LEU A 11 -12.82 -36.21 -2.06
C LEU A 11 -11.88 -37.22 -2.73
N SER A 12 -12.46 -38.32 -3.20
CA SER A 12 -11.76 -39.35 -3.97
C SER A 12 -12.44 -39.58 -5.32
N ILE A 13 -11.65 -39.48 -6.40
CA ILE A 13 -12.07 -39.72 -7.79
C ILE A 13 -11.05 -40.66 -8.44
N GLY A 14 -11.36 -41.96 -8.51
CA GLY A 14 -10.42 -42.96 -9.01
C GLY A 14 -9.18 -43.03 -8.11
N GLY A 15 -7.98 -42.94 -8.70
CA GLY A 15 -6.71 -42.84 -7.96
C GLY A 15 -6.33 -41.43 -7.50
N LEU A 16 -7.17 -40.42 -7.77
CA LEU A 16 -6.93 -39.05 -7.33
C LEU A 16 -7.60 -38.81 -5.96
N HIS A 17 -6.80 -38.37 -5.00
CA HIS A 17 -7.26 -38.05 -3.64
C HIS A 17 -7.00 -36.57 -3.33
N VAL A 18 -8.06 -35.85 -2.96
CA VAL A 18 -7.96 -34.48 -2.44
C VAL A 18 -7.98 -34.56 -0.93
N THR A 19 -6.97 -33.98 -0.27
CA THR A 19 -6.85 -33.99 1.20
C THR A 19 -7.44 -32.73 1.81
N TRP A 20 -7.93 -32.84 3.05
CA TRP A 20 -8.31 -31.69 3.87
C TRP A 20 -7.15 -30.70 4.04
N TYR A 21 -5.92 -31.23 4.13
CA TYR A 21 -4.70 -30.43 4.21
C TYR A 21 -4.58 -29.44 3.05
N ALA A 22 -4.76 -29.92 1.81
CA ALA A 22 -4.69 -29.07 0.62
C ALA A 22 -5.80 -28.01 0.60
N VAL A 23 -7.04 -28.40 0.94
CA VAL A 23 -8.19 -27.47 0.98
C VAL A 23 -7.98 -26.35 2.00
N LEU A 24 -7.50 -26.68 3.20
CA LEU A 24 -7.26 -25.72 4.28
C LEU A 24 -6.13 -24.76 3.92
N ILE A 25 -5.03 -25.26 3.33
CA ILE A 25 -3.95 -24.40 2.84
C ILE A 25 -4.47 -23.44 1.77
N LEU A 26 -5.20 -23.92 0.76
CA LEU A 26 -5.74 -23.07 -0.29
C LEU A 26 -6.71 -22.02 0.26
N THR A 27 -7.54 -22.39 1.24
CA THR A 27 -8.43 -21.45 1.94
C THR A 27 -7.64 -20.38 2.68
N GLY A 28 -6.55 -20.77 3.35
CA GLY A 28 -5.63 -19.84 4.00
C GLY A 28 -4.97 -18.87 3.02
N VAL A 29 -4.49 -19.37 1.87
CA VAL A 29 -3.91 -18.55 0.80
C VAL A 29 -4.94 -17.57 0.25
N LEU A 30 -6.17 -18.01 -0.02
CA LEU A 30 -7.25 -17.15 -0.49
C LEU A 30 -7.59 -16.07 0.54
N ALA A 31 -7.67 -16.41 1.83
CA ALA A 31 -7.90 -15.44 2.89
C ALA A 31 -6.79 -14.37 2.93
N ALA A 32 -5.52 -14.80 2.87
CA ALA A 32 -4.38 -13.88 2.82
C ALA A 32 -4.42 -12.98 1.57
N TYR A 33 -4.76 -13.55 0.40
CA TYR A 33 -4.95 -12.82 -0.85
C TYR A 33 -6.03 -11.74 -0.72
N PHE A 34 -7.23 -12.08 -0.24
CA PHE A 34 -8.32 -11.10 -0.13
C PHE A 34 -8.01 -9.99 0.87
N LEU A 35 -7.34 -10.30 1.98
CA LEU A 35 -6.88 -9.29 2.95
C LEU A 35 -5.86 -8.32 2.32
N ALA A 36 -4.87 -8.85 1.61
CA ALA A 36 -3.88 -8.05 0.91
C ALA A 36 -4.51 -7.22 -0.22
N GLN A 37 -5.40 -7.82 -1.01
CA GLN A 37 -6.08 -7.17 -2.12
C GLN A 37 -6.96 -6.02 -1.67
N ASN A 38 -7.67 -6.18 -0.55
CA ASN A 38 -8.48 -5.11 0.04
C ASN A 38 -7.60 -3.94 0.50
N THR A 39 -6.47 -4.25 1.15
CA THR A 39 -5.51 -3.23 1.61
C THR A 39 -4.85 -2.51 0.43
N MET A 40 -4.42 -3.23 -0.60
CA MET A 40 -3.79 -2.64 -1.79
C MET A 40 -4.75 -1.79 -2.60
N LYS A 41 -6.02 -2.19 -2.73
CA LYS A 41 -7.05 -1.36 -3.37
C LYS A 41 -7.23 -0.04 -2.63
N LYS A 42 -7.26 -0.07 -1.29
CA LYS A 42 -7.26 1.13 -0.45
C LYS A 42 -5.95 1.92 -0.59
N TRP A 43 -4.87 1.37 -1.11
CA TRP A 43 -3.67 2.14 -1.37
C TRP A 43 -3.58 2.68 -2.79
N GLY A 44 -4.65 2.54 -3.59
CA GLY A 44 -4.67 2.99 -4.98
C GLY A 44 -3.98 2.07 -5.97
N TYR A 45 -3.52 0.88 -5.54
CA TYR A 45 -2.94 -0.10 -6.45
C TYR A 45 -4.02 -0.83 -7.26
N SER A 46 -3.71 -1.12 -8.52
CA SER A 46 -4.52 -2.01 -9.36
C SER A 46 -4.62 -3.41 -8.75
N LYS A 47 -5.79 -4.05 -8.90
CA LYS A 47 -6.00 -5.45 -8.51
C LYS A 47 -5.10 -6.42 -9.28
N THR A 48 -4.82 -6.09 -10.53
CA THR A 48 -4.00 -6.92 -11.42
C THR A 48 -2.59 -7.17 -10.85
N ILE A 49 -2.07 -6.26 -10.03
CA ILE A 49 -0.73 -6.41 -9.43
C ILE A 49 -0.65 -7.68 -8.57
N LEU A 50 -1.66 -8.00 -7.76
CA LEU A 50 -1.65 -9.23 -6.96
C LEU A 50 -2.09 -10.45 -7.77
N GLU A 51 -3.02 -10.29 -8.71
CA GLU A 51 -3.48 -11.37 -9.59
C GLU A 51 -2.31 -11.94 -10.42
N ASP A 52 -1.47 -11.05 -10.98
CA ASP A 52 -0.27 -11.40 -11.76
C ASP A 52 0.90 -11.88 -10.86
N TYR A 53 0.81 -11.67 -9.56
CA TYR A 53 1.86 -12.04 -8.59
C TYR A 53 1.65 -13.43 -7.99
N VAL A 54 0.44 -13.73 -7.50
CA VAL A 54 0.21 -14.89 -6.62
C VAL A 54 0.47 -16.21 -7.35
N ILE A 55 -0.04 -16.36 -8.58
CA ILE A 55 0.09 -17.62 -9.33
C ILE A 55 1.57 -17.93 -9.65
N PRO A 56 2.35 -17.02 -10.28
CA PRO A 56 3.77 -17.29 -10.52
C PRO A 56 4.56 -17.48 -9.23
N MET A 57 4.28 -16.70 -8.19
CA MET A 57 4.96 -16.85 -6.89
C MET A 57 4.74 -18.24 -6.30
N MET A 58 3.50 -18.75 -6.32
CA MET A 58 3.20 -20.10 -5.84
C MET A 58 3.88 -21.17 -6.69
N ALA A 59 3.82 -21.08 -8.02
CA ALA A 59 4.44 -22.03 -8.92
C ALA A 59 5.97 -22.08 -8.72
N LEU A 60 6.62 -20.93 -8.67
CA LEU A 60 8.06 -20.82 -8.41
C LEU A 60 8.43 -21.29 -7.00
N SER A 61 7.58 -21.07 -6.00
CA SER A 61 7.79 -21.59 -4.65
C SER A 61 7.72 -23.11 -4.61
N ILE A 62 6.82 -23.76 -5.36
CA ILE A 62 6.77 -25.22 -5.46
C ILE A 62 8.04 -25.75 -6.13
N ILE A 63 8.49 -25.10 -7.21
CA ILE A 63 9.75 -25.44 -7.89
C ILE A 63 10.92 -25.29 -6.92
N GLY A 64 11.00 -24.18 -6.19
CA GLY A 64 12.03 -23.93 -5.18
C GLY A 64 12.04 -24.98 -4.08
N ALA A 65 10.86 -25.35 -3.58
CA ALA A 65 10.72 -26.40 -2.56
C ALA A 65 11.22 -27.76 -3.07
N ARG A 66 10.96 -28.07 -4.34
CA ARG A 66 11.44 -29.31 -4.97
C ARG A 66 12.94 -29.29 -5.17
N LEU A 67 13.48 -28.23 -5.75
CA LEU A 67 14.91 -28.08 -6.00
C LEU A 67 15.72 -28.17 -4.70
N TYR A 68 15.26 -27.49 -3.65
CA TYR A 68 15.90 -27.56 -2.34
C TYR A 68 15.90 -29.00 -1.80
N TYR A 69 14.77 -29.72 -1.88
CA TYR A 69 14.73 -31.13 -1.45
C TYR A 69 15.73 -32.00 -2.24
N VAL A 70 15.74 -31.85 -3.56
CA VAL A 70 16.64 -32.60 -4.46
C VAL A 70 18.12 -32.33 -4.17
N ILE A 71 18.48 -31.09 -3.85
CA ILE A 71 19.86 -30.71 -3.51
C ILE A 71 20.32 -31.40 -2.21
N PHE A 72 19.44 -31.49 -1.20
CA PHE A 72 19.79 -32.13 0.06
C PHE A 72 19.78 -33.66 0.00
N GLU A 73 19.05 -34.24 -0.96
CA GLU A 73 18.98 -35.68 -1.23
C GLU A 73 19.73 -36.06 -2.53
N TRP A 74 20.80 -35.33 -2.86
CA TRP A 74 21.45 -35.38 -4.18
C TRP A 74 21.98 -36.78 -4.54
N ASP A 75 22.46 -37.55 -3.57
CA ASP A 75 22.97 -38.90 -3.82
C ASP A 75 21.92 -39.79 -4.51
N PHE A 76 20.66 -39.72 -4.06
CA PHE A 76 19.55 -40.43 -4.67
C PHE A 76 19.21 -39.89 -6.08
N TYR A 77 19.06 -38.57 -6.20
CA TYR A 77 18.59 -37.96 -7.45
C TYR A 77 19.65 -37.95 -8.57
N SER A 78 20.93 -38.00 -8.21
CA SER A 78 22.02 -38.16 -9.18
C SER A 78 21.97 -39.50 -9.91
N ALA A 79 21.44 -40.54 -9.25
CA ALA A 79 21.16 -41.86 -9.82
C ALA A 79 19.79 -41.97 -10.50
N HIS A 80 18.84 -41.08 -10.16
CA HIS A 80 17.45 -41.10 -10.64
C HIS A 80 16.99 -39.73 -11.15
N PRO A 81 17.58 -39.20 -12.25
CA PRO A 81 17.30 -37.84 -12.71
C PRO A 81 15.85 -37.64 -13.20
N ASP A 82 15.18 -38.71 -13.66
CA ASP A 82 13.77 -38.70 -14.04
C ASP A 82 12.84 -38.38 -12.85
N GLN A 83 13.25 -38.74 -11.62
CA GLN A 83 12.48 -38.50 -10.43
C GLN A 83 12.55 -37.05 -9.94
N ILE A 84 13.47 -36.22 -10.46
CA ILE A 84 13.63 -34.82 -10.02
C ILE A 84 12.33 -34.02 -10.20
N ILE A 85 11.58 -34.25 -11.28
CA ILE A 85 10.32 -33.55 -11.57
C ILE A 85 9.08 -34.21 -10.95
N ALA A 86 9.22 -35.41 -10.38
CA ALA A 86 8.11 -36.22 -9.89
C ALA A 86 7.59 -35.73 -8.52
N ILE A 87 7.02 -34.53 -8.48
CA ILE A 87 6.50 -33.90 -7.25
C ILE A 87 5.32 -34.65 -6.62
N TRP A 88 4.63 -35.50 -7.39
CA TRP A 88 3.53 -36.35 -6.91
C TRP A 88 4.02 -37.48 -5.99
N ASN A 89 5.32 -37.80 -6.02
CA ASN A 89 5.95 -38.72 -5.07
C ASN A 89 6.30 -38.05 -3.73
N GLY A 90 5.95 -36.77 -3.55
CA GLY A 90 6.33 -35.96 -2.39
C GLY A 90 7.72 -35.34 -2.53
N GLY A 91 8.39 -35.10 -1.40
CA GLY A 91 9.73 -34.49 -1.38
C GLY A 91 9.72 -33.01 -1.75
N LEU A 92 9.02 -32.20 -0.95
CA LEU A 92 9.02 -30.74 -1.04
C LEU A 92 9.52 -30.17 0.28
N ALA A 93 10.59 -29.38 0.24
CA ALA A 93 11.16 -28.74 1.41
C ALA A 93 10.69 -27.28 1.51
N ILE A 94 9.99 -26.93 2.59
CA ILE A 94 9.39 -25.60 2.78
C ILE A 94 10.41 -24.45 2.67
N TYR A 95 11.66 -24.67 3.12
CA TYR A 95 12.73 -23.67 3.05
C TYR A 95 13.02 -23.22 1.61
N GLY A 96 13.08 -24.16 0.66
CA GLY A 96 13.28 -23.85 -0.75
C GLY A 96 12.16 -23.00 -1.33
N GLY A 97 10.91 -23.33 -0.98
CA GLY A 97 9.76 -22.56 -1.42
C GLY A 97 9.73 -21.15 -0.85
N LEU A 98 10.05 -20.99 0.44
CA LEU A 98 10.14 -19.68 1.08
C LEU A 98 11.23 -18.81 0.44
N ILE A 99 12.43 -19.36 0.22
CA ILE A 99 13.56 -18.62 -0.37
C ILE A 99 13.20 -18.14 -1.77
N VAL A 100 12.76 -19.05 -2.65
CA VAL A 100 12.41 -18.70 -4.03
C VAL A 100 11.21 -17.75 -4.07
N GLY A 101 10.20 -17.98 -3.23
CA GLY A 101 9.05 -17.10 -3.09
C GLY A 101 9.47 -15.66 -2.74
N VAL A 102 10.27 -15.48 -1.68
CA VAL A 102 10.75 -14.14 -1.25
C VAL A 102 11.59 -13.47 -2.33
N LEU A 103 12.50 -14.20 -2.98
CA LEU A 103 13.32 -13.64 -4.07
C LEU A 103 12.45 -13.18 -5.24
N TYR A 104 11.46 -13.99 -5.63
CA TYR A 104 10.51 -13.61 -6.66
C TYR A 104 9.66 -12.39 -6.26
N SER A 105 9.19 -12.31 -5.01
CA SER A 105 8.45 -11.14 -4.50
C SER A 105 9.26 -9.86 -4.62
N ILE A 106 10.53 -9.89 -4.18
CA ILE A 106 11.43 -8.72 -4.27
C ILE A 106 11.62 -8.31 -5.73
N TYR A 107 11.89 -9.27 -6.62
CA TYR A 107 12.05 -9.02 -8.05
C TYR A 107 10.78 -8.42 -8.67
N TYR A 108 9.63 -9.05 -8.42
CA TYR A 108 8.34 -8.68 -9.01
C TYR A 108 7.92 -7.27 -8.57
N PHE A 109 7.88 -6.99 -7.27
CA PHE A 109 7.45 -5.67 -6.79
C PHE A 109 8.42 -4.56 -7.20
N LYS A 110 9.74 -4.83 -7.22
CA LYS A 110 10.71 -3.89 -7.76
C LYS A 110 10.46 -3.57 -9.24
N ARG A 111 10.11 -4.58 -10.06
CA ARG A 111 9.75 -4.39 -11.47
C ARG A 111 8.48 -3.53 -11.63
N GLN A 112 7.54 -3.66 -10.70
CA GLN A 112 6.33 -2.82 -10.62
C GLN A 112 6.59 -1.44 -10.00
N ARG A 113 7.83 -1.11 -9.62
CA ARG A 113 8.23 0.12 -8.89
C ARG A 113 7.54 0.26 -7.53
N ILE A 114 7.21 -0.86 -6.89
CA ILE A 114 6.58 -0.93 -5.58
C ILE A 114 7.63 -1.40 -4.56
N SER A 115 7.63 -0.79 -3.38
CA SER A 115 8.49 -1.16 -2.26
C SER A 115 8.11 -2.56 -1.76
N ALA A 116 9.07 -3.48 -1.82
CA ALA A 116 8.91 -4.83 -1.30
C ALA A 116 8.58 -4.84 0.20
N LEU A 117 9.10 -3.90 0.99
CA LEU A 117 8.78 -3.78 2.42
C LEU A 117 7.32 -3.34 2.65
N ARG A 118 6.82 -2.38 1.86
CA ARG A 118 5.41 -1.97 1.91
C ARG A 118 4.49 -3.14 1.59
N MET A 119 4.86 -3.96 0.61
CA MET A 119 4.10 -5.17 0.26
C MET A 119 4.22 -6.25 1.32
N ALA A 120 5.39 -6.39 1.96
CA ALA A 120 5.57 -7.30 3.09
C ALA A 120 4.64 -6.92 4.27
N ASP A 121 4.52 -5.62 4.59
CA ASP A 121 3.60 -5.16 5.65
C ASP A 121 2.12 -5.44 5.35
N CYS A 122 1.78 -5.47 4.07
CA CYS A 122 0.46 -5.81 3.57
C CYS A 122 0.19 -7.31 3.69
N ILE A 123 1.14 -8.14 3.23
CA ILE A 123 0.96 -9.59 3.03
C ILE A 123 1.22 -10.39 4.31
N MET A 124 2.28 -10.08 5.08
CA MET A 124 2.72 -10.91 6.21
C MET A 124 1.66 -11.12 7.29
N PRO A 125 0.85 -10.11 7.69
CA PRO A 125 -0.26 -10.36 8.62
C PRO A 125 -1.26 -11.40 8.07
N GLY A 126 -1.57 -11.35 6.77
CA GLY A 126 -2.43 -12.34 6.11
C GLY A 126 -1.80 -13.74 6.09
N VAL A 127 -0.47 -13.84 6.00
CA VAL A 127 0.24 -15.14 6.09
C VAL A 127 -0.01 -15.83 7.43
N MET A 128 -0.17 -15.09 8.53
CA MET A 128 -0.52 -15.68 9.83
C MET A 128 -1.87 -16.39 9.78
N VAL A 129 -2.85 -15.80 9.09
CA VAL A 129 -4.15 -16.45 8.87
C VAL A 129 -3.96 -17.74 8.06
N ALA A 130 -3.17 -17.69 7.00
CA ALA A 130 -2.85 -18.89 6.20
C ALA A 130 -2.15 -19.98 7.03
N GLN A 131 -1.21 -19.59 7.89
CA GLN A 131 -0.54 -20.49 8.83
C GLN A 131 -1.54 -21.12 9.81
N ALA A 132 -2.47 -20.33 10.35
CA ALA A 132 -3.50 -20.84 11.25
C ALA A 132 -4.37 -21.91 10.59
N PHE A 133 -4.79 -21.73 9.33
CA PHE A 133 -5.50 -22.75 8.55
C PHE A 133 -4.63 -23.97 8.26
N GLY A 134 -3.35 -23.78 7.92
CA GLY A 134 -2.41 -24.88 7.68
C GLY A 134 -2.25 -25.80 8.91
N ARG A 135 -2.35 -25.26 10.13
CA ARG A 135 -2.31 -26.06 11.37
C ARG A 135 -3.52 -26.98 11.54
N TRP A 136 -4.69 -26.56 11.09
CA TRP A 136 -5.85 -27.46 11.01
C TRP A 136 -5.62 -28.59 10.02
N GLY A 137 -4.81 -28.36 8.98
CA GLY A 137 -4.34 -29.44 8.12
C GLY A 137 -3.54 -30.49 8.93
N ASN A 138 -2.57 -30.06 9.74
CA ASN A 138 -1.76 -30.99 10.54
C ASN A 138 -2.64 -31.82 11.49
N PHE A 139 -3.69 -31.22 12.04
CA PHE A 139 -4.71 -31.90 12.85
C PHE A 139 -5.45 -33.00 12.07
N MET A 140 -5.90 -32.72 10.84
CA MET A 140 -6.54 -33.73 9.99
C MET A 140 -5.57 -34.87 9.65
N ASN A 141 -4.29 -34.54 9.38
CA ASN A 141 -3.26 -35.52 9.09
C ASN A 141 -2.77 -36.33 10.31
N GLN A 142 -3.10 -35.89 11.53
CA GLN A 142 -2.55 -36.40 12.80
C GLN A 142 -1.01 -36.34 12.82
N GLU A 143 -0.44 -35.17 12.56
CA GLU A 143 1.00 -34.92 12.59
C GLU A 143 1.35 -33.68 13.43
N ALA A 144 2.64 -33.45 13.71
CA ALA A 144 3.13 -32.27 14.43
C ALA A 144 2.58 -32.07 15.85
N PHE A 145 2.12 -33.14 16.51
CA PHE A 145 1.53 -33.13 17.85
C PHE A 145 2.57 -33.20 19.00
N GLY A 146 2.14 -32.85 20.20
CA GLY A 146 3.01 -32.83 21.38
C GLY A 146 3.07 -34.16 22.14
N LYS A 147 3.48 -34.09 23.41
CA LYS A 147 3.65 -35.26 24.29
C LYS A 147 2.33 -35.95 24.63
N VAL A 148 2.42 -37.12 25.26
CA VAL A 148 1.25 -37.84 25.80
C VAL A 148 0.64 -37.07 26.97
N VAL A 149 -0.69 -36.97 26.98
CA VAL A 149 -1.48 -36.33 28.03
C VAL A 149 -2.59 -37.27 28.50
N PRO A 150 -3.09 -37.16 29.75
CA PRO A 150 -4.22 -37.96 30.21
C PRO A 150 -5.51 -37.56 29.48
N GLU A 151 -6.49 -38.47 29.40
CA GLU A 151 -7.78 -38.22 28.76
C GLU A 151 -8.51 -37.00 29.36
N SER A 152 -8.37 -36.80 30.68
CA SER A 152 -8.96 -35.66 31.40
C SER A 152 -8.48 -34.30 30.88
N TYR A 153 -7.34 -34.25 30.17
CA TYR A 153 -6.87 -33.05 29.47
C TYR A 153 -7.91 -32.50 28.49
N TYR A 154 -8.68 -33.40 27.87
CA TYR A 154 -9.69 -33.08 26.87
C TYR A 154 -11.11 -32.92 27.43
N ALA A 155 -11.28 -32.87 28.76
CA ALA A 155 -12.60 -32.83 29.38
C ALA A 155 -13.49 -31.66 28.93
N LEU A 156 -12.89 -30.52 28.57
CA LEU A 156 -13.58 -29.31 28.10
C LEU A 156 -13.48 -29.09 26.57
N PHE A 157 -12.82 -30.01 25.86
CA PHE A 157 -12.64 -29.88 24.41
C PHE A 157 -13.82 -30.49 23.66
N PRO A 158 -14.16 -29.95 22.47
CA PRO A 158 -15.11 -30.60 21.57
C PRO A 158 -14.70 -32.04 21.26
N SER A 159 -15.70 -32.93 21.14
CA SER A 159 -15.48 -34.38 20.90
C SER A 159 -14.61 -34.64 19.68
N PHE A 160 -14.85 -33.92 18.58
CA PHE A 160 -14.08 -34.10 17.34
C PHE A 160 -12.57 -33.81 17.51
N ILE A 161 -12.19 -32.87 18.39
CA ILE A 161 -10.77 -32.63 18.70
C ILE A 161 -10.24 -33.75 19.56
N LYS A 162 -10.98 -34.13 20.61
CA LYS A 162 -10.58 -35.21 21.52
C LYS A 162 -10.33 -36.51 20.76
N GLU A 163 -11.27 -36.91 19.92
CA GLU A 163 -11.23 -38.15 19.14
C GLU A 163 -10.04 -38.16 18.16
N GLN A 164 -9.88 -37.07 17.40
CA GLN A 164 -8.80 -36.97 16.41
C GLN A 164 -7.41 -36.85 17.04
N MET A 165 -7.31 -36.35 18.29
CA MET A 165 -6.06 -36.26 19.04
C MET A 165 -5.70 -37.54 19.82
N TYR A 166 -6.52 -38.59 19.71
CA TYR A 166 -6.13 -39.94 20.12
C TYR A 166 -5.29 -40.60 19.03
N ILE A 167 -3.97 -40.51 19.17
CA ILE A 167 -3.02 -40.85 18.11
C ILE A 167 -2.05 -41.92 18.65
N GLN A 168 -1.93 -43.02 17.92
CA GLN A 168 -1.06 -44.15 18.28
C GLN A 168 -1.32 -44.69 19.69
N GLY A 169 -2.60 -44.82 20.08
CA GLY A 169 -3.00 -45.43 21.35
C GLY A 169 -2.92 -44.53 22.58
N ALA A 170 -2.68 -43.22 22.42
CA ALA A 170 -2.67 -42.27 23.52
C ALA A 170 -3.20 -40.89 23.09
N TYR A 171 -3.74 -40.13 24.03
CA TYR A 171 -4.08 -38.72 23.81
C TYR A 171 -2.79 -37.89 23.74
N ARG A 172 -2.67 -37.03 22.72
CA ARG A 172 -1.49 -36.20 22.46
C ARG A 172 -1.79 -34.74 22.66
N GLU A 173 -0.84 -33.94 23.13
CA GLU A 173 -1.03 -32.49 23.31
C GLU A 173 -1.31 -31.78 21.97
N PRO A 174 -2.36 -30.93 21.86
CA PRO A 174 -2.85 -30.35 20.60
C PRO A 174 -2.07 -29.08 20.20
N THR A 175 -0.78 -29.23 19.92
CA THR A 175 0.12 -28.16 19.47
C THR A 175 -0.40 -27.38 18.26
N PHE A 176 -1.15 -28.04 17.36
CA PHE A 176 -1.79 -27.38 16.21
C PHE A 176 -2.71 -26.23 16.65
N LEU A 177 -3.43 -26.39 17.76
CA LEU A 177 -4.38 -25.42 18.27
C LEU A 177 -3.64 -24.22 18.87
N TYR A 178 -2.52 -24.46 19.56
CA TYR A 178 -1.69 -23.39 20.11
C TYR A 178 -1.09 -22.54 19.00
N GLU A 179 -0.51 -23.17 17.97
CA GLU A 179 0.01 -22.43 16.81
C GLU A 179 -1.12 -21.72 16.04
N SER A 180 -2.27 -22.37 15.84
CA SER A 180 -3.40 -21.75 15.15
C SER A 180 -3.92 -20.52 15.89
N ALA A 181 -4.21 -20.66 17.18
CA ALA A 181 -4.68 -19.56 18.02
C ALA A 181 -3.62 -18.45 18.14
N GLY A 182 -2.35 -18.80 18.35
CA GLY A 182 -1.26 -17.84 18.42
C GLY A 182 -1.09 -17.03 17.13
N ASN A 183 -1.25 -17.66 15.96
CA ASN A 183 -1.22 -16.95 14.68
C ASN A 183 -2.42 -16.01 14.50
N ILE A 184 -3.63 -16.44 14.87
CA ILE A 184 -4.81 -15.57 14.80
C ILE A 184 -4.68 -14.39 15.77
N LEU A 185 -4.25 -14.61 17.01
CA LEU A 185 -4.00 -13.54 17.97
C LEU A 185 -2.95 -12.55 17.48
N GLY A 186 -1.88 -13.06 16.88
CA GLY A 186 -0.84 -12.21 16.29
C GLY A 186 -1.33 -11.42 15.08
N PHE A 187 -2.15 -12.03 14.22
CA PHE A 187 -2.81 -11.31 13.14
C PHE A 187 -3.68 -10.18 13.67
N LEU A 188 -4.55 -10.46 14.66
CA LEU A 188 -5.43 -9.46 15.25
C LEU A 188 -4.63 -8.32 15.89
N PHE A 189 -3.57 -8.64 16.62
CA PHE A 189 -2.67 -7.66 17.20
C PHE A 189 -1.99 -6.81 16.12
N ILE A 190 -1.35 -7.43 15.12
CA ILE A 190 -0.59 -6.70 14.11
C ILE A 190 -1.52 -5.83 13.26
N TYR A 191 -2.61 -6.40 12.78
CA TYR A 191 -3.51 -5.78 11.81
C TYR A 191 -4.36 -4.65 12.45
N PHE A 192 -4.87 -4.84 13.67
CA PHE A 192 -5.78 -3.87 14.28
C PHE A 192 -5.14 -2.94 15.32
N ILE A 193 -4.06 -3.36 15.98
CA ILE A 193 -3.43 -2.59 17.06
C ILE A 193 -2.08 -2.03 16.62
N PHE A 194 -1.16 -2.91 16.21
CA PHE A 194 0.22 -2.52 15.92
C PHE A 194 0.31 -1.55 14.74
N ARG A 195 -0.35 -1.89 13.63
CA ARG A 195 -0.41 -1.05 12.42
C ARG A 195 -0.92 0.37 12.72
N LYS A 196 -1.84 0.51 13.68
CA LYS A 196 -2.45 1.80 14.03
C LYS A 196 -1.60 2.66 14.97
N ARG A 197 -0.87 2.04 15.90
CA ARG A 197 -0.23 2.75 17.01
C ARG A 197 1.29 2.79 16.95
N PHE A 198 1.92 1.81 16.30
CA PHE A 198 3.37 1.59 16.41
C PHE A 198 4.08 1.54 15.06
N TYR A 199 3.34 1.60 13.95
CA TYR A 199 3.91 1.57 12.61
C TYR A 199 4.62 2.89 12.30
N LYS A 200 5.96 2.85 12.26
CA LYS A 200 6.85 4.01 12.12
C LYS A 200 7.70 3.96 10.86
N ARG A 201 7.98 2.78 10.32
CA ARG A 201 8.71 2.57 9.07
C ARG A 201 8.07 1.47 8.24
N ARG A 202 8.33 1.48 6.94
CA ARG A 202 8.02 0.34 6.08
C ARG A 202 8.80 -0.89 6.54
N GLY A 203 8.14 -2.04 6.52
CA GLY A 203 8.61 -3.30 7.03
C GLY A 203 8.19 -3.55 8.48
N ASP A 204 7.70 -2.57 9.24
CA ASP A 204 7.44 -2.76 10.67
C ASP A 204 6.40 -3.85 10.95
N CYS A 205 5.34 -3.97 10.14
CA CYS A 205 4.37 -5.06 10.33
C CYS A 205 4.99 -6.42 9.97
N ALA A 206 5.83 -6.48 8.93
CA ALA A 206 6.55 -7.69 8.56
C ALA A 206 7.59 -8.11 9.62
N PHE A 207 8.32 -7.15 10.20
CA PHE A 207 9.30 -7.40 11.26
C PHE A 207 8.62 -7.78 12.57
N MET A 208 7.48 -7.18 12.90
CA MET A 208 6.66 -7.62 14.03
C MET A 208 6.11 -9.03 13.81
N TYR A 209 5.72 -9.39 12.58
CA TYR A 209 5.38 -10.76 12.23
C TYR A 209 6.56 -11.72 12.50
N CYS A 210 7.78 -11.36 12.09
CA CYS A 210 8.98 -12.16 12.36
C CYS A 210 9.17 -12.41 13.87
N ILE A 211 9.06 -11.37 14.70
CA ILE A 211 9.16 -11.53 16.16
C ILE A 211 8.04 -12.42 16.68
N TRP A 212 6.78 -12.12 16.34
CA TRP A 212 5.64 -12.84 16.86
C TRP A 212 5.67 -14.32 16.48
N TYR A 213 5.79 -14.61 15.19
CA TYR A 213 5.81 -15.98 14.69
C TYR A 213 7.07 -16.71 15.15
N GLY A 214 8.23 -16.05 15.22
CA GLY A 214 9.44 -16.64 15.76
C GLY A 214 9.27 -17.05 17.23
N VAL A 215 8.69 -16.19 18.09
CA VAL A 215 8.42 -16.52 19.49
C VAL A 215 7.42 -17.68 19.59
N LEU A 216 6.30 -17.60 18.87
CA LEU A 216 5.30 -18.65 18.86
C LEU A 216 5.90 -20.00 18.42
N ARG A 217 6.67 -19.99 17.33
CA ARG A 217 7.31 -21.18 16.78
C ARG A 217 8.35 -21.74 17.73
N PHE A 218 9.16 -20.90 18.39
CA PHE A 218 10.15 -21.34 19.37
C PHE A 218 9.49 -22.09 20.55
N LEU A 219 8.39 -21.53 21.07
CA LEU A 219 7.65 -22.10 22.19
C LEU A 219 6.98 -23.41 21.82
N VAL A 220 6.20 -23.43 20.73
CA VAL A 220 5.46 -24.65 20.34
C VAL A 220 6.40 -25.74 19.84
N GLU A 221 7.50 -25.37 19.17
CA GLU A 221 8.52 -26.35 18.81
C GLU A 221 9.09 -27.05 20.03
N GLY A 222 9.19 -26.39 21.20
CA GLY A 222 9.60 -27.03 22.46
C GLY A 222 8.63 -28.10 22.97
N LEU A 223 7.36 -28.04 22.58
CA LEU A 223 6.32 -28.99 22.98
C LEU A 223 6.20 -30.19 22.03
N ARG A 224 6.73 -30.06 20.81
CA ARG A 224 6.66 -31.11 19.78
C ARG A 224 7.57 -32.30 20.10
N THR A 225 7.18 -33.45 19.57
CA THR A 225 7.88 -34.73 19.73
C THR A 225 8.60 -35.19 18.45
N ASP A 226 8.25 -34.62 17.30
CA ASP A 226 8.68 -34.99 15.96
C ASP A 226 9.61 -33.95 15.31
N SER A 227 10.42 -33.27 16.13
CA SER A 227 11.29 -32.18 15.69
C SER A 227 12.47 -32.63 14.86
N LEU A 228 12.83 -31.83 13.85
CA LEU A 228 14.10 -31.97 13.14
C LEU A 228 15.25 -31.52 14.06
N MET A 229 16.18 -32.42 14.34
CA MET A 229 17.31 -32.20 15.24
C MET A 229 18.62 -32.02 14.45
N ILE A 230 19.45 -31.07 14.87
CA ILE A 230 20.87 -30.99 14.51
C ILE A 230 21.66 -31.07 15.82
N GLY A 231 22.30 -32.21 16.05
CA GLY A 231 22.91 -32.52 17.34
C GLY A 231 21.87 -32.45 18.46
N ALA A 232 22.16 -31.66 19.50
CA ALA A 232 21.26 -31.47 20.64
C ALA A 232 20.15 -30.42 20.41
N PHE A 233 20.16 -29.71 19.27
CA PHE A 233 19.29 -28.56 19.05
C PHE A 233 18.18 -28.86 18.04
N ARG A 234 16.98 -28.34 18.33
CA ARG A 234 15.87 -28.34 17.37
C ARG A 234 16.11 -27.25 16.33
N VAL A 235 16.19 -27.61 15.05
CA VAL A 235 16.50 -26.67 13.96
C VAL A 235 15.51 -25.51 13.93
N SER A 236 14.23 -25.81 14.12
CA SER A 236 13.17 -24.80 14.11
C SER A 236 13.31 -23.76 15.24
N GLN A 237 13.91 -24.12 16.39
CA GLN A 237 14.19 -23.16 17.46
C GLN A 237 15.33 -22.21 17.08
N LEU A 238 16.41 -22.72 16.48
CA LEU A 238 17.52 -21.89 16.00
C LEU A 238 17.06 -20.91 14.91
N VAL A 239 16.28 -21.41 13.94
CA VAL A 239 15.69 -20.57 12.89
C VAL A 239 14.76 -19.51 13.50
N SER A 240 13.96 -19.88 14.51
CA SER A 240 13.09 -18.93 15.21
C SER A 240 13.88 -17.80 15.88
N LEU A 241 14.99 -18.10 16.54
CA LEU A 241 15.86 -17.09 17.13
C LEU A 241 16.44 -16.14 16.08
N ALA A 242 16.88 -16.66 14.93
CA ALA A 242 17.38 -15.84 13.84
C ALA A 242 16.29 -14.91 13.27
N ILE A 243 15.06 -15.41 13.10
CA ILE A 243 13.92 -14.62 12.63
C ILE A 243 13.52 -13.54 13.66
N ILE A 244 13.53 -13.86 14.95
CA ILE A 244 13.28 -12.87 16.02
C ILE A 244 14.33 -11.76 15.95
N LEU A 245 15.61 -12.13 15.85
CA LEU A 245 16.71 -11.15 15.73
C LEU A 245 16.51 -10.25 14.51
N LEU A 246 16.19 -10.82 13.34
CA LEU A 246 15.89 -10.05 12.13
C LEU A 246 14.75 -9.04 12.37
N GLY A 247 13.67 -9.48 13.02
CA GLY A 247 12.54 -8.59 13.34
C GLY A 247 12.92 -7.47 14.32
N VAL A 248 13.73 -7.76 15.34
CA VAL A 248 14.22 -6.73 16.29
C VAL A 248 15.12 -5.70 15.59
N LEU A 249 16.06 -6.17 14.76
CA LEU A 249 16.94 -5.28 13.99
C LEU A 249 16.14 -4.41 12.99
N GLY A 250 15.06 -4.97 12.42
CA GLY A 250 14.14 -4.26 11.55
C GLY A 250 13.37 -3.16 12.30
N LEU A 251 12.68 -3.50 13.40
CA LEU A 251 11.88 -2.55 14.17
C LEU A 251 12.70 -1.42 14.82
N THR A 252 13.96 -1.71 15.19
CA THR A 252 14.88 -0.69 15.72
C THR A 252 15.42 0.25 14.63
N GLY A 253 15.18 -0.04 13.35
CA GLY A 253 15.64 0.75 12.21
C GLY A 253 17.10 0.51 11.83
N ILE A 254 17.77 -0.48 12.44
CA ILE A 254 19.16 -0.83 12.11
C ILE A 254 19.25 -1.29 10.65
N LEU A 255 18.28 -2.10 10.19
CA LEU A 255 18.25 -2.56 8.81
C LEU A 255 18.01 -1.42 7.82
N HIS A 256 17.14 -0.45 8.13
CA HIS A 256 16.94 0.73 7.29
C HIS A 256 18.21 1.54 7.10
N LYS A 257 18.99 1.71 8.17
CA LYS A 257 20.29 2.40 8.12
C LYS A 257 21.31 1.60 7.31
N ALA A 258 21.41 0.29 7.53
CA ALA A 258 22.38 -0.58 6.86
C ALA A 258 22.11 -0.72 5.36
N PHE A 259 20.84 -0.77 4.95
CA PHE A 259 20.45 -0.99 3.55
C PHE A 259 20.01 0.29 2.81
N HIS A 260 20.07 1.45 3.47
CA HIS A 260 19.66 2.74 2.90
C HIS A 260 18.28 2.70 2.24
N TRP A 261 17.30 2.09 2.91
CA TRP A 261 15.93 1.95 2.39
C TRP A 261 15.12 3.24 2.37
N ASN A 262 15.69 4.36 2.82
CA ASN A 262 15.05 5.67 2.77
C ASN A 262 15.21 6.26 1.36
N HIS A 263 14.09 6.60 0.74
CA HIS A 263 14.05 7.27 -0.55
C HIS A 263 13.47 8.68 -0.38
N LYS A 264 13.91 9.63 -1.21
CA LYS A 264 13.31 10.96 -1.24
C LYS A 264 11.89 10.84 -1.77
N PRO A 265 10.89 11.46 -1.12
CA PRO A 265 9.55 11.54 -1.68
C PRO A 265 9.55 12.31 -3.00
N VAL A 266 8.62 11.93 -3.86
CA VAL A 266 8.18 12.69 -5.02
C VAL A 266 7.18 13.72 -4.53
N ILE A 267 7.32 14.96 -4.99
CA ILE A 267 6.46 16.05 -4.54
C ILE A 267 5.60 16.52 -5.70
N LEU A 268 4.31 16.35 -5.55
CA LEU A 268 3.30 16.76 -6.52
C LEU A 268 2.61 18.01 -5.97
N PHE A 269 2.35 18.99 -6.83
CA PHE A 269 1.71 20.25 -6.47
C PHE A 269 0.45 20.47 -7.29
N ASP A 270 -0.62 20.96 -6.66
CA ASP A 270 -1.58 21.79 -7.39
C ASP A 270 -0.94 23.14 -7.77
N LEU A 271 -1.56 23.85 -8.71
CA LEU A 271 -1.09 25.14 -9.18
C LEU A 271 -1.80 26.31 -8.47
N ASP A 272 -3.13 26.36 -8.51
CA ASP A 272 -3.90 27.55 -8.15
C ASP A 272 -4.19 27.59 -6.66
N GLY A 273 -3.93 28.71 -5.99
CA GLY A 273 -4.01 28.77 -4.53
C GLY A 273 -2.88 28.02 -3.82
N THR A 274 -2.09 27.23 -4.55
CA THR A 274 -0.94 26.48 -4.03
C THR A 274 0.40 27.09 -4.41
N LEU A 275 0.68 27.23 -5.72
CA LEU A 275 1.93 27.83 -6.22
C LEU A 275 1.73 29.24 -6.75
N GLN A 276 0.53 29.55 -7.25
CA GLN A 276 0.18 30.88 -7.75
C GLN A 276 -1.12 31.40 -7.12
N ASP A 277 -1.13 32.69 -6.79
CA ASP A 277 -2.33 33.43 -6.45
C ASP A 277 -3.02 33.86 -7.75
N SER A 278 -4.04 33.09 -8.14
CA SER A 278 -4.88 33.41 -9.28
C SER A 278 -6.15 34.19 -8.91
N GLN A 279 -6.42 34.40 -7.62
CA GLN A 279 -7.67 35.02 -7.17
C GLN A 279 -7.79 36.44 -7.70
N TYR A 280 -6.73 37.23 -7.55
CA TYR A 280 -6.72 38.61 -8.02
C TYR A 280 -6.90 38.72 -9.55
N LEU A 281 -6.22 37.86 -10.31
CA LEU A 281 -6.37 37.79 -11.77
C LEU A 281 -7.82 37.43 -12.16
N VAL A 282 -8.43 36.46 -11.48
CA VAL A 282 -9.82 36.06 -11.73
C VAL A 282 -10.77 37.23 -11.46
N PHE A 283 -10.61 37.92 -10.33
CA PHE A 283 -11.43 39.08 -9.98
C PHE A 283 -11.33 40.20 -11.01
N GLU A 284 -10.13 40.57 -11.42
CA GLU A 284 -9.94 41.61 -12.43
C GLU A 284 -10.44 41.18 -13.82
N THR A 285 -10.38 39.88 -14.14
CA THR A 285 -10.96 39.34 -15.38
C THR A 285 -12.48 39.49 -15.37
N PHE A 286 -13.18 39.06 -14.31
CA PHE A 286 -14.63 39.23 -14.19
C PHE A 286 -15.04 40.70 -14.23
N LYS A 287 -14.37 41.56 -13.46
CA LYS A 287 -14.63 43.01 -13.51
C LYS A 287 -14.40 43.60 -14.90
N GLY A 288 -13.44 43.08 -15.66
CA GLY A 288 -13.17 43.49 -17.04
C GLY A 288 -14.30 43.10 -17.99
N VAL A 289 -14.82 41.87 -17.87
CA VAL A 289 -15.98 41.40 -18.65
C VAL A 289 -17.20 42.28 -18.35
N PHE A 290 -17.52 42.52 -17.08
CA PHE A 290 -18.66 43.35 -16.68
C PHE A 290 -18.50 44.80 -17.14
N ARG A 291 -17.30 45.38 -17.04
CA ARG A 291 -17.03 46.73 -17.61
C ARG A 291 -17.34 46.85 -19.10
N ILE A 292 -17.18 45.76 -19.87
CA ILE A 292 -17.39 45.79 -21.34
C ILE A 292 -18.83 45.41 -21.71
N ARG A 293 -19.40 44.38 -21.06
CA ARG A 293 -20.68 43.79 -21.45
C ARG A 293 -21.86 44.23 -20.60
N LYS A 294 -21.61 44.73 -19.38
CA LYS A 294 -22.62 45.13 -18.41
C LYS A 294 -22.12 46.25 -17.47
N PRO A 295 -21.67 47.40 -18.03
CA PRO A 295 -20.97 48.46 -17.27
C PRO A 295 -21.81 49.04 -16.12
N GLU A 296 -23.13 48.94 -16.19
CA GLU A 296 -24.07 49.35 -15.17
C GLU A 296 -24.06 48.47 -13.91
N HIS A 297 -23.54 47.24 -14.01
CA HIS A 297 -23.48 46.29 -12.91
C HIS A 297 -22.06 46.23 -12.33
N GLN A 298 -21.83 46.93 -11.22
CA GLN A 298 -20.57 46.83 -10.48
C GLN A 298 -20.62 45.61 -9.54
N LEU A 299 -19.68 44.69 -9.76
CA LEU A 299 -19.53 43.51 -8.94
C LEU A 299 -19.04 43.86 -7.53
N SER A 300 -19.81 43.46 -6.53
CA SER A 300 -19.40 43.48 -5.12
C SER A 300 -18.34 42.41 -4.84
N GLN A 301 -17.65 42.53 -3.70
CA GLN A 301 -16.71 41.49 -3.25
C GLN A 301 -17.42 40.16 -3.02
N GLU A 302 -18.58 40.15 -2.37
CA GLU A 302 -19.35 38.92 -2.11
C GLU A 302 -19.74 38.20 -3.41
N GLU A 303 -20.13 38.94 -4.45
CA GLU A 303 -20.40 38.35 -5.77
C GLU A 303 -19.13 37.73 -6.36
N LEU A 304 -18.01 38.45 -6.36
CA LEU A 304 -16.74 37.94 -6.87
C LEU A 304 -16.31 36.66 -6.16
N TYR A 305 -16.42 36.60 -4.83
CA TYR A 305 -16.14 35.38 -4.07
C TYR A 305 -17.11 34.25 -4.40
N SER A 306 -18.38 34.55 -4.70
CA SER A 306 -19.38 33.54 -5.11
C SER A 306 -19.09 32.89 -6.47
N PHE A 307 -18.15 33.44 -7.24
CA PHE A 307 -17.75 32.90 -8.54
C PHE A 307 -16.71 31.79 -8.43
N PHE A 308 -16.10 31.58 -7.25
CA PHE A 308 -15.26 30.41 -7.00
C PHE A 308 -16.12 29.19 -6.66
N GLY A 309 -15.92 28.10 -7.43
CA GLY A 309 -16.66 26.84 -7.27
C GLY A 309 -17.49 26.48 -8.49
N PRO A 310 -18.49 27.29 -8.89
CA PRO A 310 -19.28 27.07 -10.09
C PRO A 310 -18.46 27.17 -11.37
N THR A 311 -18.98 26.60 -12.46
CA THR A 311 -18.39 26.78 -13.80
C THR A 311 -18.55 28.23 -14.29
N LEU A 312 -17.74 28.63 -15.28
CA LEU A 312 -17.91 29.94 -15.95
C LEU A 312 -19.30 30.08 -16.56
N GLU A 313 -19.85 29.00 -17.14
CA GLU A 313 -21.19 28.97 -17.71
C GLU A 313 -22.26 29.23 -16.64
N GLU A 314 -22.24 28.47 -15.53
CA GLU A 314 -23.17 28.66 -14.41
C GLU A 314 -23.07 30.06 -13.80
N THR A 315 -21.86 30.62 -13.75
CA THR A 315 -21.62 31.96 -13.23
C THR A 315 -22.21 33.02 -14.16
N PHE A 316 -21.90 32.97 -15.46
CA PHE A 316 -22.35 33.98 -16.40
C PHE A 316 -23.85 33.89 -16.73
N LEU A 317 -24.46 32.71 -16.69
CA LEU A 317 -25.91 32.54 -16.88
C LEU A 317 -26.76 33.29 -15.83
N LYS A 318 -26.19 33.64 -14.67
CA LYS A 318 -26.86 34.50 -13.67
C LYS A 318 -27.02 35.94 -14.14
N TYR A 319 -26.23 36.38 -15.12
CA TYR A 319 -26.11 37.79 -15.51
C TYR A 319 -26.32 38.06 -17.00
N PHE A 320 -26.09 37.07 -17.85
CA PHE A 320 -26.16 37.13 -19.31
C PHE A 320 -27.13 36.07 -19.85
N LYS A 321 -27.71 36.33 -21.02
CA LYS A 321 -28.61 35.35 -21.65
C LYS A 321 -27.80 34.20 -22.24
N LYS A 322 -28.45 33.04 -22.40
CA LYS A 322 -27.80 31.81 -22.90
C LYS A 322 -27.18 32.01 -24.29
N GLU A 323 -27.78 32.84 -25.13
CA GLU A 323 -27.30 33.12 -26.49
C GLU A 323 -26.02 33.96 -26.52
N GLU A 324 -25.69 34.65 -25.42
CA GLU A 324 -24.50 35.51 -25.30
C GLU A 324 -23.31 34.79 -24.63
N LEU A 325 -23.53 33.56 -24.15
CA LEU A 325 -22.63 32.88 -23.23
C LEU A 325 -21.27 32.59 -23.89
N ASP A 326 -21.28 32.12 -25.14
CA ASP A 326 -20.06 31.81 -25.89
C ASP A 326 -19.19 33.06 -26.08
N ASP A 327 -19.80 34.19 -26.45
CA ASP A 327 -19.11 35.46 -26.66
C ASP A 327 -18.55 36.03 -25.34
N VAL A 328 -19.31 35.93 -24.25
CA VAL A 328 -18.88 36.39 -22.92
C VAL A 328 -17.73 35.53 -22.38
N ILE A 329 -17.78 34.21 -22.58
CA ILE A 329 -16.70 33.30 -22.20
C ILE A 329 -15.45 33.55 -23.04
N ALA A 330 -15.59 33.78 -24.35
CA ALA A 330 -14.48 34.14 -25.23
C ALA A 330 -13.83 35.47 -24.80
N LEU A 331 -14.64 36.47 -24.42
CA LEU A 331 -14.15 37.73 -23.88
C LEU A 331 -13.42 37.54 -22.55
N TYR A 332 -13.97 36.75 -21.64
CA TYR A 332 -13.31 36.39 -20.38
C TYR A 332 -11.93 35.80 -20.64
N GLN A 333 -11.83 34.81 -21.53
CA GLN A 333 -10.56 34.17 -21.88
C GLN A 333 -9.56 35.17 -22.47
N LYS A 334 -10.02 36.07 -23.37
CA LYS A 334 -9.18 37.11 -23.97
C LYS A 334 -8.64 38.09 -22.93
N ILE A 335 -9.47 38.55 -22.00
CA ILE A 335 -9.07 39.45 -20.92
C ILE A 335 -8.11 38.73 -19.97
N ASN A 336 -8.41 37.48 -19.62
CA ASN A 336 -7.59 36.68 -18.74
C ASN A 336 -6.18 36.52 -19.29
N ILE A 337 -6.04 36.11 -20.56
CA ILE A 337 -4.75 35.98 -21.25
C ILE A 337 -4.01 37.33 -21.27
N LYS A 338 -4.71 38.43 -21.55
CA LYS A 338 -4.10 39.77 -21.60
C LYS A 338 -3.49 40.19 -20.26
N TYR A 339 -4.17 39.90 -19.15
CA TYR A 339 -3.72 40.31 -17.83
C TYR A 339 -2.90 39.25 -17.09
N HIS A 340 -2.81 38.04 -17.65
CA HIS A 340 -2.21 36.87 -17.00
C HIS A 340 -0.82 37.16 -16.47
N ASP A 341 0.10 37.56 -17.36
CA ASP A 341 1.51 37.80 -16.98
C ASP A 341 1.68 39.00 -16.03
N THR A 342 0.73 39.93 -16.01
CA THR A 342 0.83 41.16 -15.21
C THR A 342 0.22 41.05 -13.81
N LEU A 343 -0.84 40.24 -13.65
CA LEU A 343 -1.63 40.20 -12.41
C LEU A 343 -1.48 38.89 -11.65
N LEU A 344 -0.98 37.82 -12.30
CA LEU A 344 -0.71 36.56 -11.63
C LEU A 344 0.54 36.71 -10.75
N LYS A 345 0.40 36.35 -9.47
CA LYS A 345 1.50 36.43 -8.50
C LYS A 345 1.87 35.04 -7.99
N PRO A 346 3.15 34.79 -7.66
CA PRO A 346 3.50 33.59 -6.92
C PRO A 346 2.84 33.59 -5.54
N MET A 347 2.47 32.41 -5.03
CA MET A 347 2.15 32.27 -3.62
C MET A 347 3.38 32.62 -2.76
N PRO A 348 3.19 33.13 -1.53
CA PRO A 348 4.30 33.45 -0.63
C PRO A 348 5.26 32.28 -0.47
N ASN A 349 6.56 32.55 -0.62
CA ASN A 349 7.66 31.59 -0.53
C ASN A 349 7.61 30.41 -1.52
N ALA A 350 6.74 30.42 -2.53
CA ALA A 350 6.64 29.34 -3.53
C ALA A 350 7.96 29.16 -4.31
N PHE A 351 8.56 30.26 -4.78
CA PHE A 351 9.83 30.23 -5.48
C PHE A 351 10.97 29.67 -4.62
N GLU A 352 11.15 30.21 -3.41
CA GLU A 352 12.17 29.75 -2.46
C GLU A 352 12.03 28.27 -2.14
N THR A 353 10.80 27.81 -1.89
CA THR A 353 10.52 26.41 -1.55
C THR A 353 10.82 25.47 -2.72
N VAL A 354 10.27 25.76 -3.90
CA VAL A 354 10.42 24.89 -5.08
C VAL A 354 11.88 24.87 -5.56
N SER A 355 12.56 26.02 -5.61
CA SER A 355 13.98 26.06 -5.98
C SER A 355 14.85 25.28 -4.99
N THR A 356 14.63 25.43 -3.68
CA THR A 356 15.36 24.68 -2.65
C THR A 356 15.14 23.16 -2.78
N LEU A 357 13.90 22.72 -3.02
CA LEU A 357 13.60 21.29 -3.21
C LEU A 357 14.25 20.75 -4.49
N HIS A 358 14.25 21.54 -5.57
CA HIS A 358 14.94 21.18 -6.81
C HIS A 358 16.46 21.04 -6.61
N GLU A 359 17.10 22.01 -5.95
CA GLU A 359 18.53 21.98 -5.62
C GLU A 359 18.90 20.78 -4.73
N GLN A 360 17.99 20.41 -3.82
CA GLN A 360 18.12 19.22 -3.01
C GLN A 360 17.81 17.93 -3.80
N GLY A 361 17.47 17.99 -5.09
CA GLY A 361 17.29 16.83 -5.96
C GLY A 361 15.99 16.05 -5.73
N TYR A 362 14.93 16.72 -5.26
CA TYR A 362 13.59 16.15 -5.23
C TYR A 362 12.98 16.15 -6.63
N LYS A 363 12.33 15.03 -7.00
CA LYS A 363 11.53 14.97 -8.23
C LYS A 363 10.19 15.66 -8.00
N MET A 364 9.80 16.53 -8.91
CA MET A 364 8.61 17.35 -8.74
C MET A 364 7.74 17.40 -9.97
N ALA A 365 6.43 17.48 -9.75
CA ALA A 365 5.47 17.72 -10.83
C ALA A 365 4.29 18.61 -10.40
N VAL A 366 3.67 19.23 -11.40
CA VAL A 366 2.44 20.02 -11.24
C VAL A 366 1.27 19.25 -11.85
N VAL A 367 0.16 19.17 -11.12
CA VAL A 367 -1.07 18.50 -11.57
C VAL A 367 -2.26 19.42 -11.33
N SER A 368 -2.82 19.97 -12.41
CA SER A 368 -3.93 20.94 -12.34
C SER A 368 -5.10 20.55 -13.26
N ASN A 369 -6.34 20.84 -12.82
CA ASN A 369 -7.54 20.70 -13.64
C ASN A 369 -7.65 21.78 -14.74
N LYS A 370 -6.71 22.74 -14.82
CA LYS A 370 -6.65 23.75 -15.89
C LYS A 370 -6.04 23.19 -17.17
N ARG A 371 -6.38 23.80 -18.30
CA ARG A 371 -5.79 23.46 -19.61
C ARG A 371 -4.26 23.59 -19.56
N ILE A 372 -3.53 22.65 -20.14
CA ILE A 372 -2.06 22.58 -20.06
C ILE A 372 -1.37 23.88 -20.52
N GLY A 373 -1.92 24.54 -21.55
CA GLY A 373 -1.41 25.84 -22.03
C GLY A 373 -1.45 26.92 -20.95
N ILE A 374 -2.52 26.97 -20.15
CA ILE A 374 -2.69 27.94 -19.05
C ILE A 374 -1.79 27.58 -17.86
N VAL A 375 -1.64 26.29 -17.56
CA VAL A 375 -0.74 25.80 -16.50
C VAL A 375 0.69 26.23 -16.78
N LYS A 376 1.21 25.98 -17.99
CA LYS A 376 2.57 26.38 -18.38
C LYS A 376 2.74 27.89 -18.41
N MET A 377 1.74 28.63 -18.90
CA MET A 377 1.76 30.09 -18.90
C MET A 377 1.86 30.65 -17.48
N GLY A 378 1.08 30.10 -16.53
CA GLY A 378 1.17 30.45 -15.11
C GLY A 378 2.54 30.18 -14.50
N LEU A 379 3.07 28.97 -14.70
CA LEU A 379 4.41 28.60 -14.22
C LEU A 379 5.52 29.48 -14.80
N LYS A 380 5.41 29.93 -16.05
CA LYS A 380 6.36 30.88 -16.66
C LYS A 380 6.27 32.26 -16.01
N ALA A 381 5.06 32.77 -15.81
CA ALA A 381 4.82 34.09 -15.21
C ALA A 381 5.40 34.21 -13.79
N ILE A 382 5.40 33.10 -13.03
CA ILE A 382 5.97 33.05 -11.67
C ILE A 382 7.38 32.45 -11.62
N HIS A 383 8.02 32.24 -12.77
CA HIS A 383 9.39 31.71 -12.90
C HIS A 383 9.62 30.32 -12.28
N LEU A 384 8.59 29.46 -12.23
CA LEU A 384 8.68 28.12 -11.66
C LEU A 384 8.76 26.98 -12.69
N GLU A 385 8.43 27.22 -13.97
CA GLU A 385 8.41 26.17 -15.00
C GLU A 385 9.71 25.31 -15.07
N PRO A 386 10.93 25.87 -14.99
CA PRO A 386 12.16 25.07 -15.14
C PRO A 386 12.43 24.07 -14.02
N TYR A 387 11.77 24.19 -12.86
CA TYR A 387 12.05 23.36 -11.69
C TYR A 387 11.23 22.05 -11.65
N PHE A 388 10.24 21.91 -12.54
CA PHE A 388 9.36 20.75 -12.59
C PHE A 388 9.76 19.77 -13.69
N ASP A 389 9.89 18.49 -13.33
CA ASP A 389 10.18 17.41 -14.27
C ASP A 389 8.97 17.08 -15.16
N VAL A 390 7.76 17.23 -14.60
CA VAL A 390 6.49 16.91 -15.26
C VAL A 390 5.45 17.98 -14.96
N VAL A 391 4.67 18.37 -15.97
CA VAL A 391 3.56 19.32 -15.84
C VAL A 391 2.34 18.75 -16.55
N LEU A 392 1.25 18.56 -15.80
CA LEU A 392 -0.01 18.01 -16.28
C LEU A 392 -1.14 19.04 -16.17
N GLY A 393 -1.90 19.16 -17.26
CA GLY A 393 -3.15 19.90 -17.32
C GLY A 393 -4.32 18.99 -17.76
N LYS A 394 -5.52 19.56 -17.78
CA LYS A 394 -6.81 18.88 -18.05
C LYS A 394 -6.78 17.87 -19.18
N GLU A 395 -6.16 18.21 -20.32
CA GLU A 395 -6.12 17.36 -21.51
C GLU A 395 -5.32 16.07 -21.31
N GLN A 396 -4.47 16.03 -20.29
CA GLN A 396 -3.59 14.90 -19.96
C GLN A 396 -4.07 14.16 -18.69
N LEU A 397 -5.16 14.61 -18.07
CA LEU A 397 -5.77 13.94 -16.92
C LEU A 397 -6.84 12.98 -17.43
N PRO A 398 -6.74 11.66 -17.13
CA PRO A 398 -7.79 10.71 -17.49
C PRO A 398 -9.15 11.10 -16.87
N GLU A 399 -9.12 11.53 -15.60
CA GLU A 399 -10.27 12.02 -14.85
C GLU A 399 -9.86 13.23 -13.99
N PRO A 400 -10.76 14.21 -13.78
CA PRO A 400 -10.46 15.36 -12.93
C PRO A 400 -10.39 14.96 -11.45
N LYS A 401 -9.70 15.79 -10.66
CA LYS A 401 -9.73 15.69 -9.18
C LYS A 401 -11.18 15.71 -8.68
N PRO A 402 -11.57 14.89 -7.68
CA PRO A 402 -10.71 14.17 -6.72
C PRO A 402 -10.26 12.77 -7.18
N SER A 403 -10.41 12.39 -8.46
CA SER A 403 -9.80 11.16 -8.97
C SER A 403 -8.27 11.24 -8.87
N PRO A 404 -7.58 10.19 -8.39
CA PRO A 404 -6.12 10.18 -8.29
C PRO A 404 -5.42 9.96 -9.63
N SER A 405 -6.16 9.77 -10.72
CA SER A 405 -5.61 9.39 -12.04
C SER A 405 -4.50 10.33 -12.52
N GLY A 406 -4.67 11.64 -12.30
CA GLY A 406 -3.65 12.65 -12.63
C GLY A 406 -2.35 12.50 -11.85
N LEU A 407 -2.44 12.20 -10.55
CA LEU A 407 -1.27 12.01 -9.70
C LEU A 407 -0.55 10.67 -10.02
N LEU A 408 -1.31 9.63 -10.33
CA LEU A 408 -0.78 8.35 -10.81
C LEU A 408 -0.05 8.51 -12.15
N GLU A 409 -0.62 9.29 -13.07
CA GLU A 409 0.03 9.58 -14.35
C GLU A 409 1.30 10.42 -14.17
N ALA A 410 1.30 11.40 -13.25
CA ALA A 410 2.52 12.12 -12.89
C ALA A 410 3.63 11.17 -12.41
N CYS A 411 3.30 10.21 -11.53
CA CYS A 411 4.25 9.18 -11.07
C CYS A 411 4.78 8.32 -12.23
N ASN A 412 3.89 7.93 -13.14
CA ASN A 412 4.25 7.13 -14.32
C ASN A 412 5.27 7.88 -15.21
N LEU A 413 5.00 9.15 -15.52
CA LEU A 413 5.87 10.01 -16.33
C LEU A 413 7.22 10.29 -15.65
N LEU A 414 7.22 10.47 -14.31
CA LEU A 414 8.43 10.58 -13.48
C LEU A 414 9.23 9.28 -13.37
N LYS A 415 8.66 8.17 -13.86
CA LYS A 415 9.19 6.79 -13.78
C LYS A 415 9.43 6.34 -12.34
N VAL A 416 8.51 6.68 -11.45
CA VAL A 416 8.54 6.35 -10.01
C VAL A 416 7.28 5.58 -9.63
N GLY A 417 7.33 4.82 -8.53
CA GLY A 417 6.13 4.29 -7.90
C GLY A 417 5.41 5.39 -7.12
N HIS A 418 4.15 5.17 -6.76
CA HIS A 418 3.42 6.07 -5.88
C HIS A 418 3.58 5.71 -4.39
N ASP A 419 4.59 4.91 -4.09
CA ASP A 419 4.88 4.50 -2.73
C ASP A 419 5.27 5.69 -1.87
N ASP A 420 6.05 6.63 -2.45
CA ASP A 420 6.70 7.79 -1.83
C ASP A 420 6.23 9.14 -2.45
N VAL A 421 4.92 9.38 -2.61
CA VAL A 421 4.34 10.68 -3.01
C VAL A 421 3.82 11.55 -1.85
N ILE A 422 4.25 12.81 -1.83
CA ILE A 422 3.61 13.92 -1.10
C ILE A 422 2.83 14.75 -2.12
N TYR A 423 1.59 15.10 -1.80
CA TYR A 423 0.79 15.99 -2.64
C TYR A 423 0.34 17.22 -1.85
N VAL A 424 0.62 18.40 -2.41
CA VAL A 424 0.32 19.69 -1.81
C VAL A 424 -0.79 20.37 -2.61
N GLY A 425 -1.84 20.81 -1.92
CA GLY A 425 -2.96 21.52 -2.53
C GLY A 425 -3.72 22.39 -1.52
N ASP A 426 -4.54 23.31 -2.03
CA ASP A 426 -5.30 24.27 -1.22
C ASP A 426 -6.76 23.85 -1.00
N ASN A 427 -7.29 22.93 -1.79
CA ASN A 427 -8.69 22.55 -1.73
C ASN A 427 -8.93 21.15 -1.14
N VAL A 428 -10.14 20.94 -0.64
CA VAL A 428 -10.63 19.62 -0.17
C VAL A 428 -10.48 18.55 -1.26
N THR A 429 -10.71 18.91 -2.52
CA THR A 429 -10.55 18.02 -3.67
C THR A 429 -9.12 17.53 -3.84
N ASP A 430 -8.12 18.34 -3.52
CA ASP A 430 -6.72 17.96 -3.58
C ASP A 430 -6.36 16.95 -2.49
N ILE A 431 -6.84 17.20 -1.28
CA ILE A 431 -6.64 16.29 -0.15
C ILE A 431 -7.27 14.93 -0.46
N LEU A 432 -8.52 14.90 -0.93
CA LEU A 432 -9.19 13.66 -1.33
C LEU A 432 -8.47 12.95 -2.49
N CYS A 433 -7.94 13.71 -3.46
CA CYS A 433 -7.17 13.18 -4.58
C CYS A 433 -5.94 12.40 -4.12
N ALA A 434 -5.15 12.97 -3.20
CA ALA A 434 -4.01 12.29 -2.60
C ALA A 434 -4.41 11.04 -1.82
N LYS A 435 -5.46 11.14 -1.00
CA LYS A 435 -5.95 10.03 -0.18
C LYS A 435 -6.36 8.85 -1.06
N ASN A 436 -7.03 9.11 -2.18
CA ASN A 436 -7.48 8.07 -3.10
C ASN A 436 -6.36 7.19 -3.70
N MET A 437 -5.09 7.61 -3.64
CA MET A 437 -3.92 6.80 -4.00
C MET A 437 -2.95 6.53 -2.86
N ALA A 438 -3.41 6.75 -1.63
CA ALA A 438 -2.60 6.69 -0.42
C ALA A 438 -1.28 7.49 -0.52
N ALA A 439 -1.34 8.71 -1.06
CA ALA A 439 -0.29 9.70 -0.99
C ALA A 439 -0.42 10.57 0.27
N TYR A 440 0.70 11.08 0.78
CA TYR A 440 0.70 11.96 1.94
C TYR A 440 0.14 13.34 1.55
N SER A 441 -1.05 13.66 2.06
CA SER A 441 -1.77 14.88 1.72
C SER A 441 -1.34 16.06 2.60
N VAL A 442 -0.99 17.17 1.95
CA VAL A 442 -0.62 18.43 2.60
C VAL A 442 -1.60 19.50 2.15
N GLY A 443 -2.45 19.95 3.07
CA GLY A 443 -3.29 21.12 2.87
C GLY A 443 -2.47 22.39 3.10
N PHE A 444 -2.42 23.27 2.10
CA PHE A 444 -1.77 24.58 2.21
C PHE A 444 -2.82 25.68 2.13
N SER A 445 -2.80 26.62 3.07
CA SER A 445 -3.52 27.89 2.92
C SER A 445 -3.01 28.92 3.92
N ASN A 446 -3.03 30.20 3.53
CA ASN A 446 -2.82 31.33 4.43
C ASN A 446 -4.15 31.91 4.98
N ASP A 447 -5.29 31.32 4.64
CA ASP A 447 -6.63 31.69 5.11
C ASP A 447 -7.16 30.65 6.11
N GLU A 448 -7.43 31.08 7.34
CA GLU A 448 -8.00 30.23 8.40
C GLU A 448 -9.30 29.53 7.98
N ARG A 449 -10.15 30.17 7.18
CA ARG A 449 -11.42 29.57 6.73
C ARG A 449 -11.19 28.41 5.79
N GLN A 450 -10.21 28.54 4.88
CA GLN A 450 -9.84 27.44 3.99
C GLN A 450 -9.20 26.29 4.77
N LEU A 451 -8.36 26.60 5.77
CA LEU A 451 -7.79 25.57 6.66
C LEU A 451 -8.89 24.81 7.41
N GLU A 452 -9.93 25.49 7.93
CA GLU A 452 -11.07 24.82 8.56
C GLU A 452 -11.87 23.95 7.57
N GLN A 453 -12.03 24.38 6.31
CA GLN A 453 -12.67 23.57 5.27
C GLN A 453 -11.85 22.33 4.94
N GLN A 454 -10.53 22.49 4.76
CA GLN A 454 -9.61 21.39 4.50
C GLN A 454 -9.63 20.32 5.59
N LYS A 455 -9.83 20.68 6.87
CA LYS A 455 -9.91 19.72 7.99
C LYS A 455 -10.98 18.65 7.79
N GLN A 456 -12.06 18.97 7.07
CA GLN A 456 -13.14 18.02 6.76
C GLN A 456 -12.66 16.84 5.90
N ALA A 457 -11.58 17.03 5.12
CA ALA A 457 -10.96 15.98 4.32
C ALA A 457 -9.91 15.16 5.08
N HIS A 458 -9.59 15.56 6.32
CA HIS A 458 -8.54 14.98 7.17
C HIS A 458 -7.19 14.86 6.45
N PRO A 459 -6.55 16.00 6.09
CA PRO A 459 -5.21 15.98 5.50
C PRO A 459 -4.19 15.42 6.49
N CYS A 460 -3.13 14.80 5.97
CA CYS A 460 -2.05 14.29 6.81
C CYS A 460 -1.33 15.42 7.55
N LYS A 461 -1.20 16.58 6.91
CA LYS A 461 -0.64 17.79 7.48
C LYS A 461 -1.33 19.03 6.89
N GLN A 462 -1.47 20.07 7.70
CA GLN A 462 -1.76 21.41 7.23
C GLN A 462 -0.56 22.31 7.47
N ILE A 463 -0.25 23.16 6.50
CA ILE A 463 0.84 24.14 6.55
C ILE A 463 0.30 25.52 6.14
N THR A 464 0.87 26.57 6.72
CA THR A 464 0.53 27.96 6.36
C THR A 464 1.66 28.66 5.62
N ASP A 465 2.85 28.05 5.62
CA ASP A 465 4.01 28.47 4.86
C ASP A 465 4.57 27.30 4.05
N LEU A 466 4.74 27.48 2.74
CA LEU A 466 5.30 26.45 1.87
C LEU A 466 6.69 25.98 2.31
N ARG A 467 7.47 26.82 2.99
CA ARG A 467 8.81 26.44 3.51
C ARG A 467 8.76 25.29 4.50
N GLU A 468 7.65 25.10 5.20
CA GLU A 468 7.44 23.94 6.09
C GLU A 468 7.62 22.61 5.34
N LEU A 469 7.36 22.59 4.02
CA LEU A 469 7.53 21.42 3.17
C LEU A 469 8.98 20.92 3.13
N ILE A 470 9.98 21.81 3.24
CA ILE A 470 11.40 21.43 3.20
C ILE A 470 11.76 20.52 4.36
N GLU A 471 11.30 20.84 5.57
CA GLU A 471 11.51 19.99 6.76
C GLU A 471 10.61 18.76 6.71
N LEU A 472 9.37 18.93 6.25
CA LEU A 472 8.40 17.86 6.07
C LEU A 472 8.96 16.69 5.23
N CYS A 473 9.71 17.02 4.17
CA CYS A 473 10.31 16.06 3.25
C CYS A 473 11.55 15.33 3.80
N LYS A 474 12.08 15.74 4.96
CA LYS A 474 13.24 15.11 5.62
C LYS A 474 12.83 14.11 6.70
N GLU A 475 11.59 14.16 7.16
CA GLU A 475 11.12 13.30 8.23
C GLU A 475 11.09 11.82 7.83
N GLU A 476 11.60 10.93 8.69
CA GLU A 476 11.37 9.49 8.55
C GLU A 476 9.90 9.20 8.84
N ARG A 477 9.14 8.79 7.81
CA ARG A 477 7.71 8.52 7.93
C ARG A 477 7.36 7.14 7.43
N ALA A 478 6.69 6.38 8.28
CA ALA A 478 5.85 5.28 7.84
C ALA A 478 4.59 5.84 7.22
N TRP A 479 4.34 5.45 5.99
CA TRP A 479 3.08 5.69 5.35
C TRP A 479 2.20 4.50 5.61
N SER A 480 1.32 4.63 6.60
CA SER A 480 0.26 3.66 6.89
C SER A 480 -1.06 4.11 6.30
N ASP A 481 -1.96 3.14 6.18
CA ASP A 481 -3.38 3.41 6.05
C ASP A 481 -3.86 4.43 7.10
N ASN A 482 -3.49 4.31 8.37
CA ASN A 482 -4.00 5.21 9.42
C ASN A 482 -3.45 6.64 9.37
N THR A 483 -2.29 6.85 8.76
CA THR A 483 -1.69 8.18 8.61
C THR A 483 -2.15 8.88 7.34
N ILE A 484 -2.58 8.10 6.34
CA ILE A 484 -2.94 8.61 5.01
C ILE A 484 -4.45 8.62 4.78
N TRP A 485 -5.21 7.75 5.45
CA TRP A 485 -6.66 7.61 5.28
C TRP A 485 -7.47 8.20 6.41
#